data_AF-A0AAT9HMM0-F1
#
_entry.id   AF-A0AAT9HMM0-F1
#
_cell.length_a   1.000
_cell.length_b   1.000
_cell.length_c   1.000
_cell.angle_alpha   90.00
_cell.angle_beta   90.00
_cell.angle_gamma   90.00
#
_symmetry.space_group_name_H-M   'P 1'
#
loop_
_entity.id
_entity.type
_entity.pdbx_description
1 polymer ?
#
loop_
_entity_poly.entity_id
_entity_poly.type
_entity_poly.pdbx_seq_one_letter_code
_entity_poly.pdbx_strand_id
1 'polypeptide(L)'
;MTLTLIAFATAAGSDRDVLSLLVRGTVGDGPGLELLAGLDRLDLPDPELLLADPDGAELPERGDLRQAVLDAVVAAVRARPERSRWDAAWTLLARAADTGAPDLVVVPATTLATLRREDWDVPPVIERLASAVALSRRADHAAARVTAGR
;
A
#
# COMPACT_ATOMS: atom_id res chain seq x y z
N MET A 1 -1.81 16.09 -11.28
CA MET A 1 -0.88 16.81 -12.19
C MET A 1 0.55 16.78 -11.66
N THR A 2 0.84 17.32 -10.48
CA THR A 2 2.19 17.35 -9.87
C THR A 2 2.84 15.98 -9.75
N LEU A 3 2.11 14.97 -9.22
CA LEU A 3 2.61 13.60 -9.11
C LEU A 3 3.00 12.99 -10.46
N THR A 4 2.23 13.27 -11.51
CA THR A 4 2.52 12.80 -12.87
C THR A 4 3.81 13.42 -13.41
N LEU A 5 4.03 14.71 -13.16
CA LEU A 5 5.26 15.40 -13.55
C LEU A 5 6.47 14.90 -12.76
N ILE A 6 6.31 14.62 -11.46
CA ILE A 6 7.35 13.99 -10.64
C ILE A 6 7.71 12.64 -11.24
N ALA A 7 6.73 11.77 -11.46
CA ALA A 7 6.95 10.43 -12.03
C ALA A 7 7.67 10.51 -13.40
N PHE A 8 7.21 11.39 -14.29
CA PHE A 8 7.83 11.58 -15.60
C PHE A 8 9.27 12.10 -15.50
N ALA A 9 9.51 13.16 -14.72
CA ALA A 9 10.83 13.75 -14.55
C ALA A 9 11.83 12.75 -13.94
N THR A 10 11.40 11.96 -12.96
CA THR A 10 12.21 10.88 -12.37
C THR A 10 12.53 9.80 -13.41
N ALA A 11 11.54 9.33 -14.19
CA ALA A 11 11.76 8.34 -15.24
C ALA A 11 12.66 8.85 -16.38
N ALA A 12 12.58 10.16 -16.68
CA ALA A 12 13.41 10.81 -17.69
C ALA A 12 14.84 11.11 -17.20
N GLY A 13 15.16 10.85 -15.93
CA GLY A 13 16.46 11.21 -15.34
C GLY A 13 16.69 12.73 -15.33
N SER A 14 15.63 13.52 -15.21
CA SER A 14 15.72 14.97 -15.20
C SER A 14 16.44 15.47 -13.96
N ASP A 15 17.23 16.54 -14.13
CA ASP A 15 17.94 17.17 -13.03
C ASP A 15 17.00 17.71 -11.95
N ARG A 16 17.54 17.82 -10.74
CA ARG A 16 16.77 18.22 -9.57
C ARG A 16 16.14 19.61 -9.69
N ASP A 17 16.81 20.53 -10.38
CA ASP A 17 16.30 21.89 -10.61
C ASP A 17 15.09 21.90 -11.54
N VAL A 18 15.06 21.01 -12.54
CA VAL A 18 13.91 20.83 -13.44
C VAL A 18 12.73 20.28 -12.66
N LEU A 19 12.96 19.25 -11.83
CA LEU A 19 11.93 18.71 -10.94
C LEU A 19 11.39 19.78 -9.99
N SER A 20 12.27 20.60 -9.42
CA SER A 20 11.91 21.68 -8.50
C SER A 20 11.00 22.72 -9.18
N LEU A 21 11.37 23.14 -10.40
CA LEU A 21 10.59 24.09 -11.18
C LEU A 21 9.21 23.53 -11.57
N LEU A 22 9.14 22.27 -12.01
CA LEU A 22 7.88 21.60 -12.33
C LEU A 22 6.96 21.52 -11.10
N VAL A 23 7.47 21.05 -9.98
CA VAL A 23 6.69 20.89 -8.74
C VAL A 23 6.18 22.23 -8.26
N ARG A 24 7.07 23.20 -8.04
CA ARG A 24 6.70 24.54 -7.55
C ARG A 24 5.76 25.27 -8.51
N GLY A 25 5.93 25.10 -9.82
CA GLY A 25 5.02 25.65 -10.82
C GLY A 25 3.59 25.10 -10.75
N THR A 26 3.39 23.89 -10.21
CA THR A 26 2.06 23.27 -10.11
C THR A 26 1.35 23.47 -8.77
N VAL A 27 2.09 23.65 -7.67
CA VAL A 27 1.51 23.75 -6.31
C VAL A 27 1.95 25.01 -5.55
N GLY A 28 2.75 25.87 -6.17
CA GLY A 28 3.36 27.04 -5.52
C GLY A 28 4.63 26.71 -4.75
N ASP A 29 5.33 27.76 -4.32
CA ASP A 29 6.66 27.64 -3.70
C ASP A 29 6.63 26.92 -2.35
N GLY A 30 5.75 27.34 -1.43
CA GLY A 30 5.66 26.75 -0.09
C GLY A 30 5.35 25.24 -0.14
N PRO A 31 4.19 24.83 -0.70
CA PRO A 31 3.84 23.41 -0.81
C PRO A 31 4.83 22.62 -1.68
N GLY A 32 5.41 23.25 -2.71
CA GLY A 32 6.38 22.61 -3.57
C GLY A 32 7.69 22.28 -2.86
N LEU A 33 8.21 23.20 -2.03
CA LEU A 33 9.40 22.96 -1.22
C LEU A 33 9.16 21.85 -0.19
N GLU A 34 8.02 21.86 0.50
CA GLU A 34 7.68 20.79 1.46
C GLU A 34 7.54 19.43 0.79
N LEU A 35 6.91 19.37 -0.39
CA LEU A 35 6.80 18.13 -1.16
C LEU A 35 8.17 17.61 -1.60
N LEU A 36 9.04 18.48 -2.12
CA LEU A 36 10.39 18.11 -2.53
C LEU A 36 11.24 17.63 -1.34
N ALA A 37 11.11 18.28 -0.19
CA ALA A 37 11.77 17.86 1.05
C ALA A 37 11.20 16.54 1.56
N GLY A 38 9.90 16.29 1.36
CA GLY A 38 9.26 15.00 1.63
C GLY A 38 9.78 13.88 0.74
N LEU A 39 9.98 14.15 -0.56
CA LEU A 39 10.54 13.19 -1.51
C LEU A 39 11.98 12.79 -1.16
N ASP A 40 12.80 13.75 -0.70
CA ASP A 40 14.19 13.46 -0.27
C ASP A 40 14.28 12.58 0.97
N ARG A 41 13.27 12.67 1.83
CA ARG A 41 13.18 11.92 3.09
C ARG A 41 12.23 10.73 2.97
N LEU A 42 11.81 10.34 1.77
CA LEU A 42 10.77 9.34 1.60
C LEU A 42 11.29 7.97 2.08
N ASP A 43 11.07 7.67 3.36
CA ASP A 43 11.55 6.46 4.03
C ASP A 43 10.61 5.26 3.81
N LEU A 44 9.91 5.22 2.67
CA LEU A 44 8.99 4.13 2.33
C LEU A 44 9.56 3.27 1.21
N PRO A 45 9.57 1.93 1.35
CA PRO A 45 9.97 1.02 0.27
C PRO A 45 9.02 1.12 -0.93
N ASP A 46 9.58 0.95 -2.13
CA ASP A 46 8.81 0.92 -3.38
C ASP A 46 7.93 -0.36 -3.42
N PRO A 47 6.59 -0.24 -3.59
CA PRO A 47 5.71 -1.40 -3.68
C PRO A 47 6.06 -2.34 -4.83
N GLU A 48 6.64 -1.86 -5.92
CA GLU A 48 7.06 -2.70 -7.05
C GLU A 48 8.27 -3.56 -6.70
N LEU A 49 9.21 -3.04 -5.90
CA LEU A 49 10.33 -3.83 -5.38
C LEU A 49 9.85 -4.88 -4.38
N LEU A 50 8.90 -4.51 -3.50
CA LEU A 50 8.31 -5.45 -2.55
C LEU A 50 7.52 -6.57 -3.23
N LEU A 51 6.81 -6.28 -4.32
CA LEU A 51 6.09 -7.29 -5.09
C LEU A 51 7.03 -8.19 -5.89
N ALA A 52 8.23 -7.72 -6.25
CA ALA A 52 9.24 -8.51 -6.94
C ALA A 52 9.93 -9.51 -6.00
N ASP A 53 10.13 -9.16 -4.72
CA ASP A 53 10.69 -10.04 -3.69
C ASP A 53 9.93 -9.91 -2.35
N PRO A 54 8.74 -10.55 -2.23
CA PRO A 54 7.93 -10.45 -1.02
C PRO A 54 8.54 -11.19 0.18
N ASP A 55 9.40 -12.19 -0.06
CA ASP A 55 10.07 -12.97 0.99
C ASP A 55 11.31 -12.25 1.55
N GLY A 56 11.95 -11.39 0.76
CA GLY A 56 13.02 -10.49 1.19
C GLY A 56 12.54 -9.16 1.78
N ALA A 57 11.24 -8.87 1.72
CA ALA A 57 10.69 -7.56 2.08
C ALA A 57 11.03 -7.09 3.50
N GLU A 58 11.58 -5.89 3.60
CA GLU A 58 11.77 -5.16 4.86
C GLU A 58 10.64 -4.16 5.04
N LEU A 59 9.81 -4.38 6.07
CA LEU A 59 8.67 -3.51 6.36
C LEU A 59 9.00 -2.56 7.50
N PRO A 60 8.62 -1.26 7.41
CA PRO A 60 8.85 -0.30 8.49
C PRO A 60 8.33 -0.79 9.84
N GLU A 61 9.03 -0.49 10.94
CA GLU A 61 8.58 -0.83 12.30
C GLU A 61 7.40 0.05 12.76
N ARG A 62 7.40 1.31 12.34
CA ARG A 62 6.32 2.26 12.61
C ARG A 62 5.04 1.83 11.91
N GLY A 63 3.96 1.65 12.67
CA GLY A 63 2.69 1.12 12.18
C GLY A 63 2.03 1.96 11.09
N ASP A 64 2.11 3.29 11.18
CA ASP A 64 1.58 4.22 10.17
C ASP A 64 2.32 4.10 8.83
N LEU A 65 3.65 4.02 8.86
CA LEU A 65 4.48 3.80 7.68
C LEU A 65 4.22 2.41 7.08
N ARG A 66 4.11 1.39 7.93
CA ARG A 66 3.80 0.03 7.48
C ARG A 66 2.44 -0.02 6.79
N GLN A 67 1.41 0.60 7.36
CA GLN A 67 0.10 0.67 6.73
C GLN A 67 0.17 1.37 5.36
N ALA A 68 0.88 2.50 5.28
CA ALA A 68 1.07 3.21 4.01
C ALA A 68 1.74 2.34 2.93
N VAL A 69 2.72 1.52 3.30
CA VAL A 69 3.38 0.56 2.40
C VAL A 69 2.42 -0.52 1.93
N LEU A 70 1.65 -1.13 2.84
CA LEU A 70 0.70 -2.18 2.50
C LEU A 70 -0.41 -1.65 1.58
N ASP A 71 -0.92 -0.45 1.85
CA ASP A 71 -1.90 0.22 1.00
C ASP A 71 -1.31 0.52 -0.40
N ALA A 72 -0.05 0.96 -0.47
CA ALA A 72 0.65 1.18 -1.73
C ALA A 72 0.83 -0.12 -2.54
N VAL A 73 1.13 -1.25 -1.89
CA VAL A 73 1.21 -2.56 -2.54
C VAL A 73 -0.14 -2.99 -3.11
N VAL A 74 -1.23 -2.84 -2.34
CA VAL A 74 -2.58 -3.15 -2.83
C VAL A 74 -2.95 -2.24 -4.00
N ALA A 75 -2.58 -0.96 -3.96
CA ALA A 75 -2.78 -0.03 -5.08
C ALA A 75 -1.99 -0.46 -6.33
N ALA A 76 -0.75 -0.91 -6.17
CA ALA A 76 0.09 -1.42 -7.26
C ALA A 76 -0.48 -2.70 -7.90
N VAL A 77 -1.08 -3.59 -7.12
CA VAL A 77 -1.82 -4.76 -7.64
C VAL A 77 -3.10 -4.32 -8.36
N ARG A 78 -3.86 -3.37 -7.80
CA ARG A 78 -5.08 -2.84 -8.45
C ARG A 78 -4.77 -2.22 -9.81
N ALA A 79 -3.66 -1.49 -9.93
CA ALA A 79 -3.24 -0.85 -11.17
C ALA A 79 -2.85 -1.87 -12.25
N ARG A 80 -2.26 -3.01 -11.87
CA ARG A 80 -1.88 -4.12 -12.75
C ARG A 80 -2.33 -5.47 -12.16
N PRO A 81 -3.62 -5.83 -12.35
CA PRO A 81 -4.22 -7.00 -11.73
C PRO A 81 -3.79 -8.28 -12.45
N GLU A 82 -2.67 -8.84 -11.99
CA GLU A 82 -2.08 -10.10 -12.44
C GLU A 82 -2.00 -11.08 -11.26
N ARG A 83 -2.18 -12.39 -11.54
CA ARG A 83 -2.22 -13.43 -10.50
C ARG A 83 -0.93 -13.46 -9.67
N SER A 84 0.22 -13.41 -10.32
CA SER A 84 1.54 -13.42 -9.66
C SER A 84 1.70 -12.26 -8.68
N ARG A 85 1.24 -11.06 -9.04
CA ARG A 85 1.30 -9.86 -8.19
C ARG A 85 0.34 -9.96 -7.01
N TRP A 86 -0.84 -10.52 -7.25
CA TRP A 86 -1.83 -10.75 -6.20
C TRP A 86 -1.34 -11.80 -5.19
N ASP A 87 -0.74 -12.90 -5.65
CA ASP A 87 -0.12 -13.92 -4.80
C ASP A 87 1.06 -13.32 -3.99
N ALA A 88 1.94 -12.53 -4.63
CA ALA A 88 3.04 -11.86 -3.95
C ALA A 88 2.56 -10.89 -2.86
N ALA A 89 1.49 -10.13 -3.11
CA ALA A 89 0.89 -9.26 -2.12
C ALA A 89 0.34 -10.04 -0.91
N TRP A 90 -0.23 -11.23 -1.12
CA TRP A 90 -0.66 -12.09 -0.03
C TRP A 90 0.50 -12.62 0.81
N THR A 91 1.62 -13.00 0.17
CA THR A 91 2.86 -13.35 0.87
C THR A 91 3.33 -12.19 1.76
N LEU A 92 3.33 -10.96 1.22
CA LEU A 92 3.75 -9.78 1.95
C LEU A 92 2.84 -9.47 3.14
N LEU A 93 1.52 -9.59 2.98
CA LEU A 93 0.55 -9.38 4.07
C LEU A 93 0.70 -10.40 5.19
N ALA A 94 1.01 -11.65 4.85
CA ALA A 94 1.27 -12.68 5.84
C ALA A 94 2.54 -12.40 6.64
N ARG A 95 3.62 -12.01 5.94
CA ARG A 95 4.85 -11.56 6.59
C ARG A 95 4.60 -10.36 7.50
N ALA A 96 3.83 -9.38 7.04
CA ALA A 96 3.48 -8.19 7.82
C ALA A 96 2.70 -8.54 9.10
N ALA A 97 1.85 -9.57 9.05
CA ALA A 97 1.13 -10.10 10.21
C ALA A 97 2.05 -10.83 11.19
N ASP A 98 3.04 -11.57 10.68
CA ASP A 98 4.01 -12.30 11.50
C ASP A 98 5.01 -11.35 12.21
N THR A 99 5.34 -10.22 11.58
CA THR A 99 6.34 -9.25 12.10
C THR A 99 5.73 -8.00 12.75
N GLY A 100 4.41 -7.96 12.95
CA GLY A 100 3.70 -6.72 13.27
C GLY A 100 2.42 -6.90 14.06
N ALA A 101 1.78 -5.76 14.35
CA ALA A 101 0.46 -5.75 14.94
C ALA A 101 -0.56 -6.29 13.90
N PRO A 102 -1.32 -7.37 14.22
CA PRO A 102 -2.20 -8.03 13.25
C PRO A 102 -3.36 -7.18 12.73
N ASP A 103 -3.68 -6.07 13.39
CA ASP A 103 -4.72 -5.11 12.97
C ASP A 103 -4.30 -4.32 11.72
N LEU A 104 -3.00 -4.08 11.53
CA LEU A 104 -2.47 -3.33 10.38
C LEU A 104 -2.71 -4.02 9.04
N VAL A 105 -2.88 -5.35 9.03
CA VAL A 105 -3.07 -6.12 7.79
C VAL A 105 -4.54 -6.31 7.40
N VAL A 106 -5.48 -5.98 8.29
CA VAL A 106 -6.91 -6.24 8.09
C VAL A 106 -7.47 -5.46 6.90
N VAL A 107 -7.27 -4.14 6.88
CA VAL A 107 -7.78 -3.27 5.81
C VAL A 107 -7.10 -3.57 4.47
N PRO A 108 -5.76 -3.72 4.40
CA PRO A 108 -5.10 -4.16 3.18
C PRO A 108 -5.56 -5.53 2.68
N ALA A 109 -5.70 -6.52 3.56
CA ALA A 109 -6.15 -7.88 3.20
C ALA A 109 -7.59 -7.90 2.68
N THR A 110 -8.50 -7.21 3.36
CA THR A 110 -9.90 -7.11 2.90
C THR A 110 -9.98 -6.42 1.55
N THR A 111 -9.18 -5.35 1.33
CA THR A 111 -9.11 -4.65 0.05
C THR A 111 -8.51 -5.53 -1.05
N LEU A 112 -7.42 -6.25 -0.79
CA LEU A 112 -6.78 -7.17 -1.75
C LEU A 112 -7.71 -8.34 -2.12
N ALA A 113 -8.51 -8.83 -1.17
CA ALA A 113 -9.50 -9.87 -1.44
C ALA A 113 -10.57 -9.41 -2.45
N THR A 114 -10.91 -8.12 -2.49
CA THR A 114 -11.85 -7.59 -3.51
C THR A 114 -11.28 -7.57 -4.93
N LEU A 115 -9.96 -7.70 -5.08
CA LEU A 115 -9.28 -7.75 -6.38
C LEU A 115 -9.24 -9.15 -6.99
N ARG A 116 -9.72 -10.17 -6.26
CA ARG A 116 -9.73 -11.57 -6.71
C ARG A 116 -10.53 -11.73 -8.00
N ARG A 117 -10.01 -12.54 -8.92
CA ARG A 117 -10.70 -13.00 -10.14
C ARG A 117 -11.16 -14.45 -10.00
N GLU A 118 -12.12 -14.85 -10.83
CA GLU A 118 -12.79 -16.17 -10.74
C GLU A 118 -11.80 -17.35 -10.82
N ASP A 119 -10.75 -17.20 -11.63
CA ASP A 119 -9.68 -18.17 -11.87
C ASP A 119 -8.53 -18.10 -10.85
N TRP A 120 -8.63 -17.23 -9.84
CA TRP A 120 -7.61 -17.08 -8.80
C TRP A 120 -8.06 -17.80 -7.54
N ASP A 121 -7.38 -18.89 -7.23
CA ASP A 121 -7.58 -19.63 -5.99
C ASP A 121 -7.13 -18.80 -4.79
N VAL A 122 -7.88 -18.89 -3.70
CA VAL A 122 -7.56 -18.23 -2.42
C VAL A 122 -6.31 -18.91 -1.86
N PRO A 123 -5.16 -18.21 -1.68
CA PRO A 123 -3.95 -18.87 -1.23
C PRO A 123 -4.11 -19.38 0.22
N PRO A 124 -3.50 -20.52 0.59
CA PRO A 124 -3.59 -21.08 1.95
C PRO A 124 -3.15 -20.10 3.03
N VAL A 125 -2.32 -19.13 2.67
CA VAL A 125 -1.87 -18.04 3.54
C VAL A 125 -3.02 -17.22 4.12
N ILE A 126 -4.16 -17.15 3.43
CA ILE A 126 -5.37 -16.48 3.93
C ILE A 126 -5.93 -17.21 5.16
N GLU A 127 -5.72 -18.53 5.32
CA GLU A 127 -6.14 -19.27 6.51
C GLU A 127 -5.41 -18.78 7.77
N ARG A 128 -4.14 -18.37 7.63
CA ARG A 128 -3.38 -17.75 8.73
C ARG A 128 -3.95 -16.38 9.12
N LEU A 129 -4.44 -15.64 8.13
CA LEU A 129 -5.07 -14.33 8.31
C LEU A 129 -6.57 -14.42 8.64
N ALA A 130 -7.19 -15.60 8.48
CA ALA A 130 -8.64 -15.79 8.57
C ALA A 130 -9.19 -15.49 9.96
N SER A 131 -8.40 -15.73 11.02
CA SER A 131 -8.77 -15.38 12.39
C SER A 131 -8.87 -13.85 12.57
N ALA A 132 -7.87 -13.10 12.11
CA ALA A 132 -7.85 -11.64 12.16
C ALA A 132 -8.95 -11.02 11.27
N VAL A 133 -9.13 -11.54 10.05
CA VAL A 133 -10.17 -11.09 9.11
C VAL A 133 -11.58 -11.44 9.63
N ALA A 134 -11.78 -12.61 10.24
CA ALA A 134 -13.06 -12.97 10.84
C ALA A 134 -13.39 -12.11 12.07
N LEU A 135 -12.39 -11.72 12.87
CA LEU A 135 -12.57 -10.81 14.00
C LEU A 135 -13.02 -9.42 13.53
N SER A 136 -12.39 -8.91 12.47
CA SER A 136 -12.74 -7.62 11.87
C SER A 136 -14.15 -7.63 11.25
N ARG A 137 -14.53 -8.65 10.48
CA ARG A 137 -15.91 -8.75 9.95
C ARG A 137 -16.96 -8.75 11.06
N ARG A 138 -16.68 -9.39 12.20
CA ARG A 138 -17.58 -9.35 13.37
C ARG A 138 -17.66 -7.95 13.98
N ALA A 139 -16.53 -7.24 14.07
CA ALA A 139 -16.49 -5.86 14.55
C ALA A 139 -17.27 -4.91 13.63
N ASP A 140 -17.12 -5.04 12.31
CA ASP A 140 -17.85 -4.23 11.31
C ASP A 140 -19.36 -4.50 11.36
N HIS A 141 -19.76 -5.77 11.48
CA HIS A 141 -21.18 -6.14 11.66
C HIS A 141 -21.76 -5.64 12.99
N ALA A 142 -20.97 -5.61 14.06
CA ALA A 142 -21.40 -5.03 15.34
C ALA A 142 -21.58 -3.51 15.23
N ALA A 143 -20.64 -2.81 14.59
CA ALA A 143 -20.70 -1.38 14.35
C ALA A 143 -21.93 -1.01 13.49
N ALA A 144 -22.20 -1.75 12.42
CA ALA A 144 -23.37 -1.55 11.55
C ALA A 144 -24.72 -1.76 12.28
N ARG A 145 -24.77 -2.65 13.28
CA ARG A 145 -25.98 -2.85 14.11
C ARG A 145 -26.22 -1.71 15.09
N VAL A 146 -25.16 -1.12 15.62
CA VAL A 146 -25.25 0.03 16.54
C VAL A 146 -25.70 1.29 15.80
N THR A 147 -25.26 1.50 14.56
CA THR A 147 -25.73 2.61 13.72
C THR A 147 -27.15 2.42 13.18
N ALA A 148 -27.59 1.18 12.91
CA ALA A 148 -28.96 0.90 12.48
C ALA A 148 -30.00 0.95 13.62
N GLY A 149 -29.56 0.87 14.88
CA GLY A 149 -30.41 0.95 16.06
C GLY A 149 -30.53 2.34 16.68
N ARG A 150 -30.01 3.38 16.01
CA ARG A 150 -30.03 4.78 16.45
C ARG A 150 -30.81 5.63 15.46
#